data_AF-A0A5J9T7P5-F1
#
_entry.id   AF-A0A5J9T7P5-F1
#
_cell.length_a   1.000
_cell.length_b   1.000
_cell.length_c   1.000
_cell.angle_alpha   90.00
_cell.angle_beta   90.00
_cell.angle_gamma   90.00
#
_symmetry.space_group_name_H-M   'P 1'
#
loop_
_entity.id
_entity.type
_entity.pdbx_description
1 polymer ?
#
loop_
_entity_poly.entity_id
_entity_poly.type
_entity_poly.pdbx_seq_one_letter_code
_entity_poly.pdbx_strand_id
1 'polypeptide(L)'
;MLESLRLHPPVAFIEREVGAEAAAAVEATMPEDSTVIRFSVITGDIGRDGKAWTDPNEFRPDRFLAGGEGELVGTIPGPKSKDTKMMPFGAGTRHCPGEGLGMMHVRCFLAALVREFEWAPPGKASDTIDMTGQIGFVVHMRTPLSARITPRKWSKYFGRDSKAWTDPEEFRPERFLAGKEGDGVGPVPGRKEIRMMPFGAGRRTCPGAGFGMLHVKLILASLVRDFEWESCGGVDLTEHDGFFKVMKTPLQARVTPVGRHM
;
A
#
# COMPACT_ATOMS: atom_id res chain seq x y z
N MET A 1 12.42 -4.32 6.63
CA MET A 1 11.44 -4.51 7.73
C MET A 1 12.12 -4.86 9.04
N LEU A 2 12.96 -5.92 9.09
CA LEU A 2 13.70 -6.26 10.31
C LEU A 2 14.60 -5.12 10.79
N GLU A 3 15.33 -4.47 9.88
CA GLU A 3 16.14 -3.29 10.23
C GLU A 3 15.31 -2.13 10.81
N SER A 4 14.10 -1.90 10.30
CA SER A 4 13.19 -0.90 10.84
C SER A 4 12.76 -1.24 12.27
N LEU A 5 12.50 -2.51 12.57
CA LEU A 5 12.12 -2.98 13.90
C LEU A 5 13.30 -2.97 14.89
N ARG A 6 14.52 -3.22 14.40
CA ARG A 6 15.75 -3.13 15.20
C ARG A 6 15.99 -1.70 15.68
N LEU A 7 15.88 -0.72 14.78
CA LEU A 7 16.09 0.69 15.10
C LEU A 7 14.86 1.33 15.76
N HIS A 8 13.65 0.99 15.34
CA HIS A 8 12.44 1.65 15.81
C HIS A 8 11.41 0.62 16.29
N PRO A 9 11.69 -0.11 17.38
CA PRO A 9 10.74 -1.06 17.94
C PRO A 9 9.49 -0.30 18.43
N PRO A 10 8.27 -0.73 18.05
CA PRO A 10 7.04 -0.05 18.48
C PRO A 10 6.84 -0.01 19.99
N VAL A 11 7.37 -1.00 20.72
CA VAL A 11 7.33 -1.07 22.18
C VAL A 11 8.71 -0.66 22.72
N ALA A 12 8.82 0.52 23.33
CA ALA A 12 10.09 1.07 23.81
C ALA A 12 10.71 0.27 24.97
N PHE A 13 9.87 -0.18 25.90
CA PHE A 13 10.31 -0.94 27.07
C PHE A 13 9.29 -2.03 27.43
N ILE A 14 9.80 -3.11 28.02
CA ILE A 14 9.01 -4.20 28.59
C ILE A 14 9.30 -4.25 30.08
N GLU A 15 8.27 -3.98 30.90
CA GLU A 15 8.40 -4.10 32.36
C GLU A 15 8.07 -5.52 32.82
N ARG A 16 8.83 -5.98 33.81
CA ARG A 16 8.58 -7.22 34.55
C ARG A 16 8.74 -6.95 36.03
N GLU A 17 7.78 -7.42 36.82
CA GLU A 17 7.97 -7.49 38.26
C GLU A 17 8.94 -8.62 38.58
N VAL A 18 9.92 -8.33 39.43
CA VAL A 18 10.94 -9.28 39.85
C VAL A 18 10.52 -9.88 41.18
N GLY A 19 10.22 -11.18 41.16
CA GLY A 19 10.04 -11.97 42.38
C GLY A 19 11.37 -12.40 42.98
N ALA A 20 11.35 -12.87 44.23
CA ALA A 20 12.53 -13.32 44.97
C ALA A 20 13.37 -14.38 44.22
N GLU A 21 12.71 -15.31 43.53
CA GLU A 21 13.39 -16.34 42.73
C GLU A 21 14.18 -15.74 41.54
N ALA A 22 13.60 -14.75 40.87
CA ALA A 22 14.24 -14.08 39.74
C ALA A 22 15.40 -13.18 40.18
N ALA A 23 15.29 -12.53 41.35
CA ALA A 23 16.38 -11.74 41.94
C ALA A 23 17.58 -12.63 42.31
N ALA A 24 17.33 -13.79 42.92
CA ALA A 24 18.37 -14.76 43.26
C ALA A 24 19.12 -15.29 42.02
N ALA A 25 18.42 -15.48 40.90
CA ALA A 25 19.01 -15.95 39.63
C ALA A 25 20.01 -14.95 39.00
N VAL A 26 19.99 -13.68 39.42
CA VAL A 26 20.91 -12.63 38.96
C VAL A 26 21.77 -12.08 40.10
N GLU A 27 21.87 -12.82 41.20
CA GLU A 27 22.65 -12.45 42.39
C GLU A 27 22.23 -11.08 42.99
N ALA A 28 20.95 -10.72 42.83
CA ALA A 28 20.37 -9.51 43.41
C ALA A 28 19.59 -9.83 44.70
N THR A 29 19.72 -8.97 45.70
CA THR A 29 18.98 -9.07 46.96
C THR A 29 17.68 -8.28 46.88
N MET A 30 16.55 -8.91 47.22
CA MET A 30 15.28 -8.20 47.37
C MET A 30 15.29 -7.33 48.63
N PRO A 31 14.73 -6.11 48.58
CA PRO A 31 14.46 -5.32 49.78
C PRO A 31 13.58 -6.08 50.78
N GLU A 32 13.83 -5.91 52.07
CA GLU A 32 13.04 -6.55 53.14
C GLU A 32 11.69 -5.87 53.38
N ASP A 33 11.52 -4.62 52.91
CA ASP A 33 10.24 -3.97 52.83
C ASP A 33 9.47 -4.46 51.59
N SER A 34 8.15 -4.30 51.55
CA SER A 34 7.27 -4.74 50.47
C SER A 34 7.48 -4.02 49.13
N THR A 35 8.70 -3.55 48.85
CA THR A 35 9.12 -2.88 47.64
C THR A 35 9.04 -3.83 46.44
N VAL A 36 8.24 -3.41 45.47
CA VAL A 36 8.12 -4.09 44.17
C VAL A 36 9.29 -3.67 43.28
N ILE A 37 10.20 -4.59 42.98
CA ILE A 37 11.25 -4.37 41.98
C ILE A 37 10.67 -4.57 40.59
N ARG A 38 10.84 -3.58 39.72
CA ARG A 38 10.53 -3.68 38.28
C ARG A 38 11.82 -3.70 37.47
N PHE A 39 11.96 -4.74 36.66
CA PHE A 39 13.00 -4.84 35.65
C PHE A 39 12.47 -4.32 34.31
N SER A 40 13.13 -3.30 33.78
CA SER A 40 12.77 -2.66 32.53
C SER A 40 13.74 -3.06 31.43
N VAL A 41 13.23 -3.77 30.42
CA VAL A 41 14.00 -4.13 29.23
C VAL A 41 13.76 -3.08 28.15
N ILE A 42 14.78 -2.29 27.82
CA ILE A 42 14.71 -1.29 26.76
C ILE A 42 15.03 -2.00 25.43
N THR A 43 14.00 -2.23 24.63
CA THR A 43 14.11 -3.04 23.40
C THR A 43 14.99 -2.37 22.35
N GLY A 44 14.99 -1.04 22.33
CA GLY A 44 15.79 -0.22 21.41
C GLY A 44 17.29 -0.26 21.68
N ASP A 45 17.69 -0.52 22.93
CA ASP A 45 19.10 -0.61 23.33
C ASP A 45 19.70 -1.94 22.86
N ILE A 46 18.95 -3.04 22.96
CA ILE A 46 19.37 -4.35 22.45
C ILE A 46 19.57 -4.29 20.93
N GLY A 47 18.64 -3.64 20.22
CA GLY A 47 18.76 -3.41 18.78
C GLY A 47 19.94 -2.54 18.40
N ARG A 48 20.47 -1.71 19.31
CA ARG A 48 21.58 -0.77 19.08
C ARG A 48 22.89 -1.16 19.78
N ASP A 49 22.96 -2.36 20.35
CA ASP A 49 24.17 -2.80 21.04
C ASP A 49 25.31 -2.92 20.02
N GLY A 50 26.34 -2.08 20.17
CA GLY A 50 27.54 -2.09 19.33
C GLY A 50 28.38 -3.36 19.48
N LYS A 51 28.14 -4.18 20.50
CA LYS A 51 28.73 -5.51 20.62
C LYS A 51 28.03 -6.53 19.71
N ALA A 52 26.75 -6.31 19.40
CA ALA A 52 25.94 -7.23 18.60
C ALA A 52 25.85 -6.84 17.11
N TRP A 53 25.98 -5.54 16.82
CA TRP A 53 25.78 -4.94 15.50
C TRP A 53 26.90 -3.97 15.11
N THR A 54 27.40 -4.10 13.90
CA THR A 54 28.30 -3.12 13.27
C THR A 54 27.52 -1.88 12.86
N ASP A 55 28.03 -0.68 13.15
CA ASP A 55 27.35 0.61 12.91
C ASP A 55 25.89 0.59 13.38
N PRO A 56 25.66 0.39 14.69
CA PRO A 56 24.34 0.03 15.22
C PRO A 56 23.28 1.13 15.02
N ASN A 57 23.68 2.38 14.81
CA ASN A 57 22.75 3.48 14.59
C ASN A 57 22.43 3.72 13.11
N GLU A 58 23.11 3.04 12.19
CA GLU A 58 22.90 3.20 10.76
C GLU A 58 21.77 2.28 10.26
N PHE A 59 20.86 2.84 9.46
CA PHE A 59 19.81 2.07 8.78
C PHE A 59 20.38 1.35 7.56
N ARG A 60 20.75 0.07 7.73
CA ARG A 60 21.31 -0.81 6.69
C ARG A 60 20.52 -2.11 6.57
N PRO A 61 19.44 -2.15 5.76
CA PRO A 61 18.63 -3.35 5.57
C PRO A 61 19.40 -4.57 5.08
N ASP A 62 20.47 -4.36 4.32
CA ASP A 62 21.28 -5.41 3.70
C ASP A 62 21.92 -6.35 4.72
N ARG A 63 22.08 -5.92 5.98
CA ARG A 63 22.61 -6.78 7.05
C ARG A 63 21.74 -8.00 7.34
N PHE A 64 20.47 -7.98 6.94
CA PHE A 64 19.54 -9.11 7.07
C PHE A 64 19.40 -9.95 5.79
N LEU A 65 20.14 -9.62 4.73
CA LEU A 65 20.20 -10.42 3.51
C LEU A 65 21.24 -11.55 3.64
N ALA A 66 21.27 -12.46 2.67
CA ALA A 66 22.22 -13.57 2.64
C ALA A 66 23.67 -13.07 2.73
N GLY A 67 24.46 -13.65 3.65
CA GLY A 67 25.83 -13.24 3.95
C GLY A 67 25.96 -12.06 4.92
N GLY A 68 24.85 -11.49 5.40
CA GLY A 68 24.84 -10.39 6.36
C GLY A 68 24.91 -10.85 7.83
N GLU A 69 25.39 -9.98 8.73
CA GLU A 69 25.54 -10.28 10.17
C GLU A 69 24.21 -10.57 10.90
N GLY A 70 23.09 -10.23 10.25
CA GLY A 70 21.71 -10.44 10.69
C GLY A 70 20.94 -11.49 9.88
N GLU A 71 21.57 -12.25 8.97
CA GLU A 71 20.89 -13.26 8.13
C GLU A 71 20.06 -14.26 8.95
N LEU A 72 20.59 -14.69 10.10
CA LEU A 72 19.94 -15.64 10.99
C LEU A 72 19.12 -14.97 12.10
N VAL A 73 19.08 -13.63 12.14
CA VAL A 73 18.38 -12.86 13.16
C VAL A 73 16.92 -12.63 12.73
N GLY A 74 16.00 -13.20 13.49
CA GLY A 74 14.55 -13.09 13.25
C GLY A 74 13.81 -12.25 14.29
N THR A 75 12.50 -12.12 14.11
CA THR A 75 11.54 -11.54 15.07
C THR A 75 11.29 -12.45 16.28
N ILE A 76 11.61 -13.74 16.15
CA ILE A 76 11.51 -14.75 17.20
C ILE A 76 12.94 -15.24 17.51
N PRO A 77 13.39 -15.19 18.77
CA PRO A 77 14.55 -15.95 19.21
C PRO A 77 14.23 -17.44 19.05
N GLY A 78 14.73 -18.05 17.98
CA GLY A 78 14.46 -19.44 17.62
C GLY A 78 15.76 -20.23 17.43
N PRO A 79 15.70 -21.57 17.23
CA PRO A 79 16.87 -22.46 17.21
C PRO A 79 17.96 -22.13 16.17
N LYS A 80 17.72 -21.19 15.26
CA LYS A 80 18.66 -20.69 14.25
C LYS A 80 19.53 -19.52 14.73
N SER A 81 19.22 -18.91 15.87
CA SER A 81 19.94 -17.79 16.47
C SER A 81 20.18 -18.08 17.94
N LYS A 82 21.42 -18.40 18.32
CA LYS A 82 21.77 -18.69 19.73
C LYS A 82 21.67 -17.44 20.62
N ASP A 83 21.81 -16.26 20.03
CA ASP A 83 21.82 -14.98 20.74
C ASP A 83 20.63 -14.10 20.34
N THR A 84 20.05 -13.39 21.33
CA THR A 84 18.98 -12.41 21.07
C THR A 84 19.59 -11.07 20.73
N LYS A 85 19.74 -10.77 19.44
CA LYS A 85 20.30 -9.49 18.94
C LYS A 85 19.26 -8.37 18.80
N MET A 86 17.97 -8.69 18.86
CA MET A 86 16.85 -7.73 18.89
C MET A 86 15.59 -8.40 19.45
N MET A 87 14.64 -7.62 19.98
CA MET A 87 13.40 -8.17 20.55
C MET A 87 12.14 -7.32 20.29
N PRO A 88 11.83 -6.96 19.02
CA PRO A 88 10.71 -6.06 18.72
C PRO A 88 9.33 -6.60 19.07
N PHE A 89 9.21 -7.92 19.29
CA PHE A 89 7.97 -8.61 19.66
C PHE A 89 8.08 -9.37 21.00
N GLY A 90 9.09 -9.03 21.82
CA GLY A 90 9.38 -9.77 23.05
C GLY A 90 10.04 -11.13 22.78
N ALA A 91 10.13 -11.95 23.83
CA ALA A 91 10.76 -13.26 23.80
C ALA A 91 10.08 -14.24 24.78
N GLY A 92 10.36 -15.53 24.63
CA GLY A 92 9.90 -16.59 25.54
C GLY A 92 8.39 -16.82 25.55
N THR A 93 7.86 -17.19 26.71
CA THR A 93 6.43 -17.52 26.90
C THR A 93 5.49 -16.31 26.78
N ARG A 94 6.05 -15.09 26.77
CA ARG A 94 5.33 -13.83 26.60
C ARG A 94 5.65 -13.14 25.28
N HIS A 95 6.15 -13.88 24.29
CA HIS A 95 6.31 -13.35 22.94
C HIS A 95 4.95 -12.90 22.37
N CYS A 96 4.96 -11.87 21.54
CA CYS A 96 3.73 -11.35 20.95
C CYS A 96 3.05 -12.41 20.07
N PRO A 97 1.82 -12.87 20.40
CA PRO A 97 1.12 -13.85 19.58
C PRO A 97 0.70 -13.28 18.22
N GLY A 98 0.72 -11.95 18.07
CA GLY A 98 0.38 -11.23 16.84
C GLY A 98 1.56 -10.98 15.89
N GLU A 99 2.78 -11.44 16.19
CA GLU A 99 3.98 -11.19 15.39
C GLU A 99 3.79 -11.58 13.92
N GLY A 100 3.40 -12.83 13.65
CA GLY A 100 3.25 -13.32 12.27
C GLY A 100 2.17 -12.56 11.48
N LEU A 101 1.05 -12.25 12.13
CA LEU A 101 -0.04 -11.47 11.51
C LEU A 101 0.39 -10.03 11.23
N GLY A 102 1.07 -9.39 12.19
CA GLY A 102 1.59 -8.04 12.06
C GLY A 102 2.62 -7.95 10.93
N MET A 103 3.59 -8.86 10.90
CA MET A 103 4.60 -8.93 9.84
C MET A 103 3.97 -9.15 8.47
N MET A 104 2.99 -10.04 8.35
CA MET A 104 2.26 -10.26 7.11
C MET A 104 1.52 -8.99 6.65
N HIS A 105 0.78 -8.33 7.55
CA HIS A 105 0.05 -7.10 7.21
C HIS A 105 0.98 -5.98 6.74
N VAL A 106 2.08 -5.71 7.46
CA VAL A 106 3.00 -4.63 7.08
C VAL A 106 3.68 -4.97 5.75
N ARG A 107 4.04 -6.23 5.50
CA ARG A 107 4.63 -6.65 4.21
C ARG A 107 3.67 -6.45 3.06
N CYS A 108 2.42 -6.90 3.19
CA CYS A 108 1.37 -6.71 2.18
C CYS A 108 1.08 -5.22 1.94
N PHE A 109 0.98 -4.44 3.00
CA PHE A 109 0.74 -3.00 2.92
C PHE A 109 1.89 -2.27 2.22
N LEU A 110 3.14 -2.52 2.61
CA LEU A 110 4.31 -1.93 1.98
C LEU A 110 4.45 -2.36 0.52
N ALA A 111 4.21 -3.64 0.21
CA ALA A 111 4.22 -4.12 -1.16
C ALA A 111 3.19 -3.39 -2.03
N ALA A 112 1.97 -3.20 -1.53
CA ALA A 112 0.95 -2.41 -2.22
C ALA A 112 1.40 -0.95 -2.43
N LEU A 113 1.91 -0.30 -1.38
CA LEU A 113 2.38 1.08 -1.45
C LEU A 113 3.51 1.29 -2.46
N VAL A 114 4.51 0.39 -2.49
CA VAL A 114 5.63 0.46 -3.44
C VAL A 114 5.18 0.13 -4.86
N ARG A 115 4.24 -0.82 -5.01
CA ARG A 115 3.71 -1.25 -6.30
C ARG A 115 2.83 -0.18 -6.95
N GLU A 116 1.98 0.50 -6.19
CA GLU A 116 0.99 1.44 -6.71
C GLU A 116 1.52 2.87 -6.86
N PHE A 117 2.51 3.29 -6.05
CA PHE A 117 2.91 4.70 -5.96
C PHE A 117 4.41 4.92 -6.20
N GLU A 118 4.71 6.06 -6.81
CA GLU A 118 6.01 6.73 -6.76
C GLU A 118 6.02 7.67 -5.55
N TRP A 119 7.14 7.68 -4.84
CA TRP A 119 7.31 8.40 -3.58
C TRP A 119 8.35 9.50 -3.75
N ALA A 120 8.03 10.69 -3.27
CA ALA A 120 8.93 11.84 -3.26
C ALA A 120 8.81 12.61 -1.93
N PRO A 121 9.85 13.33 -1.51
CA PRO A 121 9.79 14.17 -0.33
C PRO A 121 8.74 15.29 -0.50
N PRO A 122 8.16 15.79 0.61
CA PRO A 122 7.19 16.88 0.62
C PRO A 122 7.92 18.24 0.48
N GLY A 123 8.65 18.44 -0.62
CA GLY A 123 9.46 19.66 -0.81
C GLY A 123 10.69 19.44 -1.69
N LYS A 124 11.66 20.36 -1.61
CA LYS A 124 12.99 20.16 -2.22
C LYS A 124 13.72 19.04 -1.47
N ALA A 125 14.49 18.24 -2.19
CA ALA A 125 15.11 17.01 -1.68
C ALA A 125 16.15 17.18 -0.55
N SER A 126 16.36 18.39 -0.01
CA SER A 126 17.41 18.70 0.96
C SER A 126 16.96 18.70 2.43
N ASP A 127 15.67 18.58 2.73
CA ASP A 127 15.21 18.63 4.11
C ASP A 127 15.42 17.24 4.76
N THR A 128 16.37 17.17 5.69
CA THR A 128 16.64 15.97 6.49
C THR A 128 15.39 15.57 7.26
N ILE A 129 14.91 14.34 7.05
CA ILE A 129 13.76 13.80 7.77
C ILE A 129 14.13 13.62 9.25
N ASP A 130 13.40 14.26 10.16
CA ASP A 130 13.57 14.06 11.60
C ASP A 130 13.05 12.66 12.01
N MET A 131 13.97 11.73 12.25
CA MET A 131 13.67 10.37 12.70
C MET A 131 13.56 10.26 14.22
N THR A 132 13.54 11.37 14.95
CA THR A 132 13.40 11.38 16.41
C THR A 132 12.08 10.70 16.81
N GLY A 133 12.18 9.65 17.61
CA GLY A 133 11.02 8.96 18.18
C GLY A 133 10.46 9.68 19.40
N GLN A 134 9.16 9.55 19.61
CA GLN A 134 8.45 9.92 20.83
C GLN A 134 7.74 8.69 21.39
N ILE A 135 7.83 8.50 22.71
CA ILE A 135 7.16 7.40 23.41
C ILE A 135 5.72 7.82 23.71
N GLY A 136 4.75 7.12 23.11
CA GLY A 136 3.34 7.13 23.50
C GLY A 136 2.91 5.74 23.96
N PHE A 137 1.70 5.29 23.60
CA PHE A 137 1.33 3.87 23.73
C PHE A 137 2.26 2.97 22.87
N VAL A 138 2.70 3.50 21.73
CA VAL A 138 3.78 2.96 20.90
C VAL A 138 4.76 4.08 20.55
N VAL A 139 5.98 3.69 20.20
CA VAL A 139 6.98 4.60 19.63
C VAL A 139 6.51 5.05 18.25
N HIS A 140 6.44 6.36 18.05
CA HIS A 140 6.10 6.99 16.77
C HIS A 140 7.04 8.16 16.51
N MET A 141 7.09 8.66 15.28
CA MET A 141 7.93 9.83 14.97
C MET A 141 7.37 11.07 15.66
N ARG A 142 8.24 11.84 16.31
CA ARG A 142 7.88 13.13 16.94
C ARG A 142 7.29 14.09 15.92
N THR A 143 7.90 14.14 14.73
CA THR A 143 7.38 14.87 13.58
C THR A 143 6.85 13.85 12.57
N PRO A 144 5.53 13.83 12.29
CA PRO A 144 4.97 12.89 11.33
C PRO A 144 5.64 12.98 9.97
N LEU A 145 5.95 11.82 9.38
CA LEU A 145 6.48 11.76 8.02
C LEU A 145 5.43 12.27 7.04
N SER A 146 5.80 13.29 6.26
CA SER A 146 5.04 13.73 5.10
C SER A 146 5.74 13.25 3.83
N ALA A 147 4.97 12.85 2.82
CA ALA A 147 5.50 12.39 1.53
C ALA A 147 4.53 12.79 0.42
N ARG A 148 5.08 13.15 -0.75
CA ARG A 148 4.31 13.30 -1.96
C ARG A 148 4.24 11.95 -2.66
N ILE A 149 3.03 11.41 -2.75
CA ILE A 149 2.76 10.17 -3.47
C ILE A 149 2.15 10.48 -4.84
N THR A 150 2.55 9.74 -5.86
CA THR A 150 1.98 9.84 -7.21
C THR A 150 1.71 8.43 -7.73
N PRO A 151 0.50 8.09 -8.21
CA PRO A 151 0.23 6.77 -8.76
C PRO A 151 1.19 6.44 -9.91
N ARG A 152 1.76 5.22 -9.92
CA ARG A 152 2.64 4.77 -11.00
C ARG A 152 1.87 4.63 -12.31
N LYS A 153 2.55 4.87 -13.44
CA LYS A 153 1.93 4.90 -14.78
C LYS A 153 1.17 3.62 -15.17
N TRP A 154 1.56 2.43 -14.68
CA TRP A 154 0.85 1.18 -15.00
C TRP A 154 -0.54 1.11 -14.33
N SER A 155 -0.75 1.78 -13.20
CA SER A 155 -2.08 1.96 -12.61
C SER A 155 -2.90 3.02 -13.36
N LYS A 156 -2.20 3.94 -14.05
CA LYS A 156 -2.81 5.12 -14.67
C LYS A 156 -3.66 4.77 -15.89
N TYR A 157 -3.34 3.73 -16.66
CA TYR A 157 -4.12 3.37 -17.84
C TYR A 157 -4.02 1.90 -18.25
N PHE A 158 -4.53 0.97 -17.45
CA PHE A 158 -4.65 -0.43 -17.89
C PHE A 158 -5.42 -0.57 -19.22
N GLY A 159 -6.39 0.33 -19.48
CA GLY A 159 -7.10 0.43 -20.76
C GLY A 159 -6.39 1.20 -21.88
N ARG A 160 -5.19 1.76 -21.66
CA ARG A 160 -4.37 2.43 -22.68
C ARG A 160 -2.93 1.88 -22.75
N ASP A 161 -2.71 0.68 -22.25
CA ASP A 161 -1.41 0.04 -22.37
C ASP A 161 -1.15 -0.33 -23.84
N SER A 162 -0.06 0.21 -24.41
CA SER A 162 0.35 -0.09 -25.79
C SER A 162 0.79 -1.54 -26.00
N LYS A 163 1.06 -2.29 -24.93
CA LYS A 163 1.26 -3.74 -24.99
C LYS A 163 -0.06 -4.49 -25.14
N ALA A 164 -1.14 -3.92 -24.64
CA ALA A 164 -2.47 -4.51 -24.66
C ALA A 164 -3.31 -4.00 -25.84
N TRP A 165 -3.03 -2.83 -26.41
CA TRP A 165 -3.84 -2.21 -27.47
C TRP A 165 -2.96 -1.53 -28.51
N THR A 166 -3.36 -1.65 -29.77
CA THR A 166 -2.77 -0.92 -30.90
C THR A 166 -3.31 0.51 -30.89
N ASP A 167 -2.46 1.54 -30.93
CA ASP A 167 -2.87 2.96 -30.85
C ASP A 167 -3.84 3.25 -29.69
N PRO A 168 -3.44 3.01 -28.43
CA PRO A 168 -4.33 3.07 -27.27
C PRO A 168 -4.88 4.46 -26.95
N GLU A 169 -4.21 5.52 -27.42
CA GLU A 169 -4.64 6.90 -27.21
C GLU A 169 -5.62 7.38 -28.31
N GLU A 170 -5.83 6.59 -29.38
CA GLU A 170 -6.77 6.92 -30.44
C GLU A 170 -8.19 6.45 -30.07
N PHE A 171 -9.16 7.36 -30.11
CA PHE A 171 -10.57 7.01 -29.96
C PHE A 171 -11.07 6.26 -31.20
N ARG A 172 -11.06 4.92 -31.11
CA ARG A 172 -11.39 4.00 -32.21
C ARG A 172 -12.39 2.94 -31.74
N PRO A 173 -13.68 3.28 -31.59
CA PRO A 173 -14.70 2.36 -31.04
C PRO A 173 -14.89 1.09 -31.88
N GLU A 174 -14.59 1.14 -33.18
CA GLU A 174 -14.69 0.03 -34.12
C GLU A 174 -13.81 -1.15 -33.73
N ARG A 175 -12.76 -0.93 -32.92
CA ARG A 175 -11.90 -2.01 -32.42
C ARG A 175 -12.65 -3.03 -31.57
N PHE A 176 -13.80 -2.68 -31.01
CA PHE A 176 -14.64 -3.56 -30.18
C PHE A 176 -15.73 -4.29 -30.97
N LEU A 177 -15.77 -4.14 -32.31
CA LEU A 177 -16.69 -4.89 -33.15
C LEU A 177 -16.26 -6.36 -33.29
N ALA A 178 -17.20 -7.23 -33.65
CA ALA A 178 -16.95 -8.65 -33.85
C ALA A 178 -15.80 -8.89 -34.86
N GLY A 179 -14.88 -9.80 -34.51
CA GLY A 179 -13.70 -10.12 -35.31
C GLY A 179 -12.60 -9.05 -35.30
N LYS A 180 -12.67 -8.04 -34.43
CA LYS A 180 -11.64 -7.00 -34.27
C LYS A 180 -10.83 -7.22 -32.99
N GLU A 181 -9.79 -6.40 -32.81
CA GLU A 181 -8.82 -6.49 -31.72
C GLU A 181 -9.44 -6.61 -30.33
N GLY A 182 -10.54 -5.90 -30.06
CA GLY A 182 -11.25 -5.87 -28.79
C GLY A 182 -12.47 -6.77 -28.72
N ASP A 183 -12.65 -7.70 -29.67
CA ASP A 183 -13.80 -8.63 -29.64
C ASP A 183 -13.81 -9.45 -28.34
N GLY A 184 -14.97 -9.52 -27.70
CA GLY A 184 -15.15 -10.15 -26.38
C GLY A 184 -14.58 -9.38 -25.19
N VAL A 185 -13.93 -8.22 -25.39
CA VAL A 185 -13.51 -7.35 -24.29
C VAL A 185 -14.68 -6.47 -23.87
N GLY A 186 -15.01 -6.52 -22.58
CA GLY A 186 -16.20 -5.86 -22.06
C GLY A 186 -15.96 -5.08 -20.76
N PRO A 187 -16.98 -4.30 -20.33
CA PRO A 187 -16.93 -3.51 -19.10
C PRO A 187 -16.83 -4.37 -17.84
N VAL A 188 -17.24 -5.63 -17.93
CA VAL A 188 -17.03 -6.67 -16.91
C VAL A 188 -16.06 -7.68 -17.51
N PRO A 189 -14.78 -7.67 -17.11
CA PRO A 189 -13.77 -8.55 -17.70
C PRO A 189 -14.11 -10.03 -17.49
N GLY A 190 -13.93 -10.84 -18.54
CA GLY A 190 -14.09 -12.29 -18.48
C GLY A 190 -12.92 -12.98 -17.77
N ARG A 191 -13.00 -14.32 -17.63
CA ARG A 191 -11.97 -15.11 -16.92
C ARG A 191 -10.66 -15.31 -17.70
N LYS A 192 -10.68 -15.18 -19.03
CA LYS A 192 -9.55 -15.60 -19.88
C LYS A 192 -8.47 -14.53 -20.02
N GLU A 193 -8.85 -13.27 -20.15
CA GLU A 193 -7.91 -12.17 -20.32
C GLU A 193 -8.56 -10.84 -19.89
N ILE A 194 -7.81 -10.02 -19.16
CA ILE A 194 -8.25 -8.70 -18.72
C ILE A 194 -7.39 -7.69 -19.48
N ARG A 195 -8.00 -6.90 -20.36
CA ARG A 195 -7.33 -5.82 -21.13
C ARG A 195 -7.83 -4.40 -20.77
N MET A 196 -8.88 -4.32 -19.97
CA MET A 196 -9.41 -3.09 -19.36
C MET A 196 -10.20 -3.45 -18.08
N MET A 197 -10.42 -2.49 -17.16
CA MET A 197 -11.17 -2.71 -15.90
C MET A 197 -12.04 -1.50 -15.50
N PRO A 198 -12.98 -1.04 -16.35
CA PRO A 198 -13.75 0.19 -16.07
C PRO A 198 -14.66 0.08 -14.84
N PHE A 199 -15.09 -1.14 -14.49
CA PHE A 199 -15.88 -1.43 -13.28
C PHE A 199 -15.14 -2.38 -12.31
N GLY A 200 -13.81 -2.46 -12.42
CA GLY A 200 -13.00 -3.41 -11.65
C GLY A 200 -13.07 -4.86 -12.16
N ALA A 201 -12.41 -5.78 -11.46
CA ALA A 201 -12.32 -7.20 -11.83
C ALA A 201 -12.34 -8.15 -10.62
N GLY A 202 -12.71 -9.41 -10.84
CA GLY A 202 -12.68 -10.48 -9.84
C GLY A 202 -13.65 -10.26 -8.67
N ARG A 203 -13.23 -10.63 -7.44
CA ARG A 203 -14.07 -10.50 -6.23
C ARG A 203 -14.37 -9.05 -5.83
N ARG A 204 -13.76 -8.06 -6.50
CA ARG A 204 -13.90 -6.63 -6.22
C ARG A 204 -14.54 -5.86 -7.39
N THR A 205 -15.17 -6.55 -8.34
CA THR A 205 -15.95 -5.91 -9.40
C THR A 205 -17.10 -5.10 -8.78
N CYS A 206 -17.35 -3.91 -9.32
CA CYS A 206 -18.42 -3.02 -8.90
C CYS A 206 -19.78 -3.75 -9.00
N PRO A 207 -20.56 -3.86 -7.90
CA PRO A 207 -21.85 -4.53 -7.94
C PRO A 207 -22.86 -3.81 -8.85
N GLY A 208 -22.66 -2.51 -9.13
CA GLY A 208 -23.49 -1.70 -10.02
C GLY A 208 -23.15 -1.81 -11.51
N ALA A 209 -22.15 -2.60 -11.92
CA ALA A 209 -21.67 -2.62 -13.31
C ALA A 209 -22.77 -2.99 -14.33
N GLY A 210 -23.56 -4.03 -14.04
CA GLY A 210 -24.64 -4.47 -14.93
C GLY A 210 -25.74 -3.42 -15.08
N PHE A 211 -26.12 -2.77 -13.97
CA PHE A 211 -27.12 -1.70 -13.95
C PHE A 211 -26.63 -0.45 -14.70
N GLY A 212 -25.38 -0.03 -14.46
CA GLY A 212 -24.77 1.09 -15.17
C GLY A 212 -24.73 0.87 -16.68
N MET A 213 -24.33 -0.31 -17.13
CA MET A 213 -24.29 -0.64 -18.56
C MET A 213 -25.69 -0.71 -19.19
N LEU A 214 -26.69 -1.24 -18.47
CA LEU A 214 -28.07 -1.25 -18.94
C LEU A 214 -28.58 0.18 -19.15
N HIS A 215 -28.38 1.07 -18.18
CA HIS A 215 -28.77 2.47 -18.28
C HIS A 215 -28.10 3.20 -19.43
N VAL A 216 -26.78 3.06 -19.59
CA VAL A 216 -26.06 3.68 -20.71
C VAL A 216 -26.62 3.21 -22.05
N LYS A 217 -26.86 1.90 -22.21
CA LYS A 217 -27.46 1.35 -23.43
C LYS A 217 -28.85 1.91 -23.71
N LEU A 218 -29.72 2.00 -22.69
CA LEU A 218 -31.08 2.53 -22.84
C LEU A 218 -31.09 4.03 -23.17
N ILE A 219 -30.22 4.81 -22.51
CA ILE A 219 -30.06 6.23 -22.81
C ILE A 219 -29.58 6.41 -24.25
N LEU A 220 -28.51 5.72 -24.65
CA LEU A 220 -27.99 5.78 -26.02
C LEU A 220 -29.02 5.34 -27.06
N ALA A 221 -29.73 4.23 -26.83
CA ALA A 221 -30.78 3.76 -27.72
C ALA A 221 -31.91 4.80 -27.87
N SER A 222 -32.30 5.47 -26.77
CA SER A 222 -33.31 6.52 -26.82
C SER A 222 -32.81 7.76 -27.58
N LEU A 223 -31.56 8.17 -27.31
CA LEU A 223 -30.92 9.30 -27.98
C LEU A 223 -30.79 9.09 -29.50
N VAL A 224 -30.41 7.88 -29.93
CA VAL A 224 -30.28 7.54 -31.36
C VAL A 224 -31.65 7.38 -32.02
N ARG A 225 -32.63 6.81 -31.32
CA ARG A 225 -33.97 6.58 -31.87
C ARG A 225 -34.78 7.86 -32.05
N ASP A 226 -34.65 8.80 -31.11
CA ASP A 226 -35.57 9.93 -31.01
C ASP A 226 -34.98 11.25 -31.55
N PHE A 227 -33.68 11.28 -31.90
CA PHE A 227 -33.01 12.50 -32.35
C PHE A 227 -32.03 12.28 -33.51
N GLU A 228 -32.00 13.23 -34.44
CA GLU A 228 -30.93 13.44 -35.41
C GLU A 228 -29.82 14.29 -34.80
N TRP A 229 -28.56 13.94 -35.11
CA TRP A 229 -27.38 14.54 -34.49
C TRP A 229 -26.47 15.15 -35.56
N GLU A 230 -26.16 16.43 -35.40
CA GLU A 230 -25.20 17.15 -36.24
C GLU A 230 -24.02 17.63 -35.40
N SER A 231 -22.81 17.50 -35.96
CA SER A 231 -21.60 17.98 -35.30
C SER A 231 -21.54 19.51 -35.29
N CYS A 232 -21.17 20.09 -34.16
CA CYS A 232 -20.90 21.53 -34.02
C CYS A 232 -19.43 21.90 -34.33
N GLY A 233 -18.60 20.97 -34.80
CA GLY A 233 -17.20 21.22 -35.13
C GLY A 233 -16.26 20.07 -34.73
N GLY A 234 -14.98 20.38 -34.58
CA GLY A 234 -13.99 19.43 -34.06
C GLY A 234 -14.24 19.10 -32.58
N VAL A 235 -14.01 17.85 -32.19
CA VAL A 235 -14.14 17.40 -30.80
C VAL A 235 -12.75 17.32 -30.16
N ASP A 236 -12.56 18.06 -29.07
CA ASP A 236 -11.37 17.97 -28.23
C ASP A 236 -11.58 16.91 -27.14
N LEU A 237 -10.91 15.77 -27.29
CA LEU A 237 -10.98 14.65 -26.34
C LEU A 237 -10.02 14.79 -25.16
N THR A 238 -9.34 15.92 -24.99
CA THR A 238 -8.47 16.11 -23.83
C THR A 238 -9.27 16.07 -22.53
N GLU A 239 -8.67 15.48 -21.49
CA GLU A 239 -9.37 15.15 -20.25
C GLU A 239 -8.96 16.06 -19.10
N HIS A 240 -9.92 16.45 -18.27
CA HIS A 240 -9.67 17.06 -16.97
C HIS A 240 -9.63 15.96 -15.90
N ASP A 241 -8.48 15.81 -15.24
CA ASP A 241 -8.25 14.82 -14.20
C ASP A 241 -8.74 15.34 -12.83
N GLY A 242 -10.03 15.15 -12.54
CA GLY A 242 -10.63 15.41 -11.22
C GLY A 242 -11.00 14.11 -10.48
N PHE A 243 -11.93 14.19 -9.51
CA PHE A 243 -12.51 12.98 -8.88
C PHE A 243 -13.20 12.09 -9.92
N PHE A 244 -13.80 12.70 -10.94
CA PHE A 244 -14.21 12.06 -12.18
C PHE A 244 -13.31 12.53 -13.31
N LYS A 245 -13.08 11.64 -14.28
CA LYS A 245 -12.44 11.98 -15.55
C LYS A 245 -13.52 12.45 -16.52
N VAL A 246 -13.43 13.71 -16.94
CA VAL A 246 -14.39 14.35 -17.87
C VAL A 246 -13.62 15.04 -18.99
N MET A 247 -14.26 15.29 -20.13
CA MET A 247 -13.64 16.10 -21.20
C MET A 247 -13.39 17.52 -20.68
N LYS A 248 -12.22 18.10 -20.98
CA LYS A 248 -11.91 19.50 -20.66
C LYS A 248 -12.88 20.44 -21.35
N THR A 249 -13.17 20.14 -22.60
CA THR A 249 -14.15 20.85 -23.42
C THR A 249 -15.37 19.94 -23.58
N PRO A 250 -16.54 20.29 -23.01
CA PRO A 250 -17.74 19.48 -23.16
C PRO A 250 -18.11 19.29 -24.63
N LEU A 251 -18.60 18.09 -24.97
CA LEU A 251 -19.07 17.79 -26.32
C LEU A 251 -20.28 18.67 -26.64
N GLN A 252 -20.25 19.30 -27.81
CA GLN A 252 -21.37 20.05 -28.35
C GLN A 252 -21.91 19.33 -29.58
N ALA A 253 -23.23 19.15 -29.59
CA ALA A 253 -23.94 18.61 -30.74
C ALA A 253 -25.22 19.42 -30.93
N ARG A 254 -25.62 19.59 -32.20
CA ARG A 254 -26.95 20.08 -32.53
C ARG A 254 -27.86 18.87 -32.67
N VAL A 255 -28.98 18.92 -31.97
CA VAL A 255 -29.87 17.77 -31.83
C VAL A 255 -31.27 18.19 -32.27
N THR A 256 -31.83 17.47 -33.22
CA THR A 256 -33.18 17.74 -33.76
C THR A 256 -34.06 16.53 -33.49
N PRO A 257 -35.23 16.67 -32.85
CA PRO A 257 -36.13 15.54 -32.67
C PRO A 257 -36.53 14.93 -34.01
N VAL A 258 -36.47 13.60 -34.12
CA VAL A 258 -37.00 12.89 -35.29
C VAL A 258 -38.52 13.02 -35.22
N GLY A 259 -39.11 13.81 -36.11
CA GLY A 259 -40.55 14.04 -36.15
C GLY A 259 -41.29 12.72 -36.33
N ARG A 260 -41.97 12.23 -35.29
CA ARG A 260 -42.94 11.16 -35.45
C ARG A 260 -44.20 11.79 -36.02
N HIS A 261 -44.55 11.41 -37.25
CA HIS A 261 -45.97 11.43 -37.64
C HIS A 261 -46.71 10.57 -36.60
N MET A 262 -47.55 11.23 -35.80
CA MET A 262 -48.56 10.55 -34.97
C MET A 262 -49.59 9.88 -35.86
#